data_AF-A0AA38UNA6-F1
#
_entry.id   AF-A0AA38UNA6-F1
#
_cell.length_a   1.000
_cell.length_b   1.000
_cell.length_c   1.000
_cell.angle_alpha   90.00
_cell.angle_beta   90.00
_cell.angle_gamma   90.00
#
_symmetry.space_group_name_H-M   'P 1'
#
loop_
_entity.id
_entity.type
_entity.pdbx_description
1 polymer ?
#
loop_
_entity_poly.entity_id
_entity_poly.type
_entity_poly.pdbx_seq_one_letter_code
_entity_poly.pdbx_strand_id
1 'polypeptide(L)'
;MTKPKHLRSATSRPQKVNDEVEARIQQAKESLLTSIDPKYNTRKASIRFDVPYDTLRKRLKGVQPRKKAHEKEMLLNEAEQSVLVDWMRFLSLAG
;
A
#
# COMPACT_ATOMS: atom_id res chain seq x y z
N MET A 1 -6.46 -1.43 -41.34
CA MET A 1 -7.51 -1.87 -40.39
C MET A 1 -7.08 -1.56 -38.96
N THR A 2 -7.71 -0.58 -38.33
CA THR A 2 -7.40 -0.11 -36.97
C THR A 2 -8.20 -0.94 -35.96
N LYS A 3 -7.52 -1.60 -35.00
CA LYS A 3 -8.19 -2.44 -34.00
C LYS A 3 -9.22 -1.62 -33.18
N PRO A 4 -10.41 -2.17 -32.89
CA PRO A 4 -11.47 -1.43 -32.22
C PRO A 4 -11.12 -1.10 -30.75
N LYS A 5 -11.58 0.06 -30.27
CA LYS A 5 -11.23 0.66 -28.96
C LYS A 5 -11.46 -0.26 -27.75
N HIS A 6 -12.40 -1.20 -27.82
CA HIS A 6 -12.75 -2.13 -26.73
C HIS A 6 -11.77 -3.31 -26.56
N LEU A 7 -10.81 -3.48 -27.46
CA LEU A 7 -9.75 -4.50 -27.37
C LEU A 7 -8.38 -3.93 -26.95
N ARG A 8 -8.33 -2.68 -26.47
CA ARG A 8 -7.10 -2.10 -25.90
C ARG A 8 -6.85 -2.71 -24.52
N SER A 9 -6.23 -3.88 -24.55
CA SER A 9 -5.49 -4.58 -23.49
C SER A 9 -5.57 -3.96 -22.09
N ALA A 10 -6.22 -4.68 -21.18
CA ALA A 10 -5.98 -4.62 -19.75
C ALA A 10 -4.56 -5.14 -19.44
N THR A 11 -3.54 -4.36 -19.78
CA THR A 11 -2.15 -4.65 -19.44
C THR A 11 -1.45 -3.38 -18.99
N SER A 12 -2.08 -2.61 -18.10
CA SER A 12 -1.25 -1.84 -17.18
C SER A 12 -0.63 -2.86 -16.24
N ARG A 13 0.66 -3.17 -16.41
CA ARG A 13 1.40 -3.93 -15.39
C ARG A 13 1.10 -3.26 -14.05
N PRO A 14 0.59 -4.00 -13.05
CA PRO A 14 0.36 -3.40 -11.75
C PRO A 14 1.71 -2.90 -11.27
N GLN A 15 1.82 -1.59 -11.12
CA GLN A 15 3.04 -0.97 -10.63
C GLN A 15 3.27 -1.58 -9.25
N LYS A 16 4.35 -2.37 -9.13
CA LYS A 16 4.80 -2.91 -7.83
C LYS A 16 5.05 -1.66 -7.00
N VAL A 17 4.12 -1.31 -6.12
CA VAL A 17 4.35 -0.20 -5.21
C VAL A 17 5.45 -0.70 -4.30
N ASN A 18 6.66 -0.20 -4.55
CA ASN A 18 7.85 -0.52 -3.77
C ASN A 18 7.63 0.02 -2.36
N ASP A 19 8.24 -0.60 -1.36
CA ASP A 19 8.05 -0.19 0.04
C ASP A 19 8.52 1.27 0.25
N GLU A 20 9.51 1.71 -0.53
CA GLU A 20 9.94 3.11 -0.64
C GLU A 20 8.85 4.06 -1.16
N VAL A 21 8.01 3.61 -2.09
CA VAL A 21 6.90 4.42 -2.62
C VAL A 21 5.79 4.53 -1.59
N GLU A 22 5.51 3.45 -0.84
CA GLU A 22 4.57 3.51 0.30
C GLU A 22 5.07 4.46 1.39
N ALA A 23 6.37 4.48 1.68
CA ALA A 23 6.96 5.43 2.62
C ALA A 23 6.76 6.89 2.16
N ARG A 24 6.99 7.19 0.87
CA ARG A 24 6.72 8.51 0.29
C ARG A 24 5.24 8.88 0.33
N ILE A 25 4.35 7.92 0.09
CA ILE A 25 2.90 8.11 0.21
C ILE A 25 2.53 8.47 1.66
N GLN A 26 3.14 7.81 2.64
CA GLN A 26 2.89 8.07 4.05
C GLN A 26 3.35 9.48 4.45
N GLN A 27 4.56 9.88 4.04
CA GLN A 27 5.04 11.25 4.21
C GLN A 27 4.14 12.29 3.53
N ALA A 28 3.62 11.97 2.34
CA ALA A 28 2.67 12.84 1.65
C ALA A 28 1.35 13.00 2.44
N LYS A 29 0.85 11.93 3.07
CA LYS A 29 -0.34 11.98 3.94
C LYS A 29 -0.10 12.83 5.18
N GLU A 30 1.04 12.64 5.84
CA GLU A 30 1.43 13.43 7.01
C GLU A 30 1.55 14.92 6.65
N SER A 31 2.17 15.23 5.51
CA SER A 31 2.29 16.62 5.04
C SER A 31 0.94 17.31 4.81
N LEU A 32 -0.10 16.54 4.42
CA LEU A 32 -1.46 17.05 4.22
C LEU A 32 -2.18 17.31 5.53
N LEU A 33 -1.89 16.52 6.56
CA LEU A 33 -2.48 16.68 7.89
C LEU A 33 -1.83 17.85 8.65
N THR A 34 -0.52 18.05 8.47
CA THR A 34 0.25 19.08 9.19
C THR A 34 0.25 20.44 8.46
N SER A 35 -0.14 20.49 7.18
CA SER A 35 -0.10 21.75 6.42
C SER A 35 -1.07 22.79 6.98
N ILE A 36 -0.55 23.97 7.29
CA ILE A 36 -1.34 25.15 7.72
C ILE A 36 -1.96 25.86 6.51
N ASP A 37 -1.37 25.68 5.32
CA ASP A 37 -1.81 26.34 4.09
C ASP A 37 -3.17 25.81 3.61
N PRO A 38 -4.22 26.65 3.52
CA PRO A 38 -5.55 26.22 3.07
C PRO A 38 -5.58 25.83 1.58
N LYS A 39 -4.55 26.22 0.83
CA LYS A 39 -4.39 25.86 -0.59
C LYS A 39 -3.53 24.60 -0.79
N TYR A 40 -3.04 23.97 0.28
CA TYR A 40 -2.31 22.72 0.18
C TYR A 40 -3.30 21.57 0.04
N ASN A 41 -3.19 20.83 -1.06
CA ASN A 41 -4.16 19.80 -1.41
C ASN A 41 -3.45 18.54 -1.90
N THR A 42 -4.22 17.46 -2.05
CA THR A 42 -3.68 16.14 -2.42
C THR A 42 -2.88 16.17 -3.73
N ARG A 43 -3.21 17.07 -4.67
CA ARG A 43 -2.48 17.21 -5.94
C ARG A 43 -1.12 17.88 -5.75
N LYS A 44 -1.03 18.89 -4.89
CA LYS A 44 0.26 19.50 -4.53
C LYS A 44 1.14 18.52 -3.77
N ALA A 45 0.56 17.77 -2.83
CA ALA A 45 1.30 16.73 -2.11
C ALA A 45 1.79 15.63 -3.06
N SER A 46 0.97 15.18 -4.01
CA SER A 46 1.38 14.15 -4.98
C SER A 46 2.56 14.59 -5.84
N ILE A 47 2.58 15.86 -6.27
CA ILE A 47 3.69 16.43 -7.04
C ILE A 47 4.94 16.56 -6.16
N ARG A 48 4.78 17.09 -4.94
CA ARG A 48 5.90 17.34 -4.02
C ARG A 48 6.65 16.07 -3.62
N PHE A 49 5.92 14.98 -3.38
CA PHE A 49 6.49 13.71 -2.94
C PHE A 49 6.71 12.72 -4.08
N ASP A 50 6.46 13.12 -5.33
CA ASP A 50 6.59 12.25 -6.51
C ASP A 50 5.84 10.93 -6.35
N VAL A 51 4.55 11.02 -5.98
CA VAL A 51 3.68 9.85 -5.79
C VAL A 51 2.45 9.93 -6.70
N PRO A 52 1.95 8.79 -7.22
CA PRO A 52 0.75 8.81 -8.06
C PRO A 52 -0.46 9.34 -7.29
N TYR A 53 -1.14 10.34 -7.87
CA TYR A 53 -2.31 11.01 -7.26
C TYR A 53 -3.40 10.02 -6.85
N ASP A 54 -3.75 9.09 -7.74
CA ASP A 54 -4.80 8.09 -7.48
C ASP A 54 -4.44 7.15 -6.33
N THR A 55 -3.16 6.80 -6.20
CA THR A 55 -2.68 5.96 -5.11
C THR A 55 -2.73 6.72 -3.80
N LEU A 56 -2.27 7.98 -3.76
CA LEU A 56 -2.36 8.83 -2.58
C LEU A 56 -3.82 9.03 -2.14
N ARG A 57 -4.73 9.30 -3.09
CA ARG A 57 -6.16 9.45 -2.81
C ARG A 57 -6.79 8.17 -2.26
N LYS A 58 -6.44 6.99 -2.79
CA LYS A 58 -6.89 5.69 -2.26
C LYS A 58 -6.40 5.47 -0.83
N ARG A 59 -5.16 5.84 -0.53
CA ARG A 59 -4.54 5.68 0.80
C ARG A 59 -5.13 6.64 1.83
N LEU A 60 -5.55 7.83 1.43
CA LEU A 60 -6.33 8.75 2.27
C LEU A 60 -7.73 8.18 2.60
N LYS A 61 -8.33 7.43 1.68
CA LYS A 61 -9.59 6.70 1.91
C LYS A 61 -9.42 5.41 2.74
N GLY A 62 -8.22 5.11 3.23
CA GLY A 62 -7.95 3.91 4.02
C GLY A 62 -7.79 2.61 3.22
N VAL A 63 -7.64 2.68 1.89
CA VAL A 63 -7.35 1.49 1.08
C VAL A 63 -5.91 1.05 1.36
N GLN A 64 -5.74 -0.20 1.79
CA GLN A 64 -4.45 -0.84 2.08
C GLN A 64 -3.67 -1.21 0.80
N PRO A 65 -2.34 -1.33 0.85
CA PRO A 65 -1.56 -1.93 -0.23
C PRO A 65 -1.99 -3.37 -0.47
N ARG A 66 -1.83 -3.85 -1.71
CA ARG A 66 -2.21 -5.23 -2.06
C ARG A 66 -1.45 -6.27 -1.23
N LYS A 67 -0.20 -5.97 -0.84
CA LYS A 67 0.59 -6.80 0.09
C LYS A 67 -0.12 -7.00 1.44
N LYS A 68 -0.80 -5.96 1.93
CA LYS A 68 -1.52 -5.94 3.21
C LYS A 68 -3.01 -6.23 3.07
N ALA A 69 -3.49 -6.51 1.86
CA ALA A 69 -4.91 -6.77 1.63
C ALA A 69 -5.37 -8.05 2.35
N HIS A 70 -4.47 -9.03 2.44
CA HIS A 70 -4.73 -10.31 3.09
C HIS A 70 -4.64 -10.25 4.61
N GLU A 71 -4.07 -9.19 5.22
CA GLU A 71 -3.99 -9.07 6.68
C GLU A 71 -5.36 -9.16 7.36
N LYS A 72 -6.44 -8.70 6.69
CA LYS A 72 -7.81 -8.78 7.22
C LYS A 72 -8.42 -10.18 7.12
N GLU A 73 -7.88 -11.04 6.26
CA GLU A 73 -8.35 -12.41 6.02
C GLU A 73 -7.54 -13.43 6.83
N MET A 74 -6.40 -13.01 7.40
CA MET A 74 -5.54 -13.87 8.21
C MET A 74 -6.15 -14.12 9.60
N LEU A 75 -6.13 -15.38 10.02
CA LEU A 75 -6.57 -15.81 11.35
C LEU A 75 -5.65 -15.33 12.48
N LEU A 76 -4.36 -15.15 12.15
CA LEU A 76 -3.32 -14.71 13.06
C LEU A 76 -2.64 -13.49 12.47
N ASN A 77 -2.35 -12.50 13.31
CA ASN A 77 -1.49 -11.40 12.92
C ASN A 77 -0.02 -11.86 12.80
N GLU A 78 0.84 -11.04 12.20
CA GLU A 78 2.24 -11.39 11.93
C GLU A 78 3.03 -11.72 13.22
N ALA A 79 2.73 -11.06 14.33
CA ALA A 79 3.36 -11.31 15.63
C ALA A 79 2.87 -12.63 16.26
N GLU A 80 1.58 -12.95 16.13
CA GLU A 80 1.02 -14.23 16.58
C GLU A 80 1.58 -15.40 15.77
N GLN A 81 1.79 -15.20 14.47
CA GLN A 81 2.45 -16.19 13.62
C GLN A 81 3.89 -16.46 14.05
N SER A 82 4.67 -15.42 14.37
CA SER A 82 6.04 -15.63 14.83
C SER A 82 6.09 -16.42 16.14
N VAL A 83 5.20 -16.09 17.10
CA VAL A 83 5.11 -16.82 18.36
C VAL A 83 4.73 -18.28 18.12
N LEU A 84 3.75 -18.55 17.25
CA LEU A 84 3.35 -19.93 16.92
C LEU A 84 4.51 -20.73 16.31
N VAL A 85 5.29 -20.11 15.42
CA VAL A 85 6.48 -20.75 14.83
C VAL A 85 7.52 -21.07 15.91
N ASP A 86 7.76 -20.16 16.84
CA ASP A 86 8.70 -20.39 17.94
C ASP A 86 8.24 -21.52 18.87
N TRP A 87 6.93 -21.59 19.16
CA TRP A 87 6.36 -22.69 19.93
C TRP A 87 6.47 -24.03 19.19
N MET A 88 6.19 -24.08 17.89
CA MET A 88 6.37 -25.30 17.09
C MET A 88 7.83 -25.76 17.08
N ARG A 89 8.78 -24.83 16.94
CA ARG A 89 10.22 -25.13 17.02
C ARG A 89 10.62 -25.68 18.38
N PHE A 90 10.18 -25.03 19.46
CA PHE A 90 10.45 -25.49 20.81
C PHE A 90 9.91 -26.90 21.05
N LEU A 91 8.65 -27.16 20.67
CA LEU A 91 8.01 -28.47 20.82
C LEU A 91 8.68 -29.54 19.96
N SER A 92 9.17 -29.19 18.76
CA SER A 92 9.88 -30.14 17.89
C SER A 92 11.26 -30.56 18.40
N LEU A 93 11.88 -29.75 19.27
CA LEU A 93 13.15 -30.08 19.92
C LEU A 93 12.96 -30.86 21.23
N ALA A 94 11.75 -30.79 21.81
CA ALA A 94 11.42 -31.43 23.08
C ALA A 94 10.84 -32.85 22.93
N GLY A 95 10.53 -33.29 21.71
CA GLY A 95 10.09 -34.66 21.37
C GLY A 95 11.18 -35.48 20.71
#